data_AF-A0A7C0VBH0-F1
#
_entry.id   AF-A0A7C0VBH0-F1
#
_cell.length_a   1.000
_cell.length_b   1.000
_cell.length_c   1.000
_cell.angle_alpha   90.00
_cell.angle_beta   90.00
_cell.angle_gamma   90.00
#
_symmetry.space_group_name_H-M   'P 1'
#
loop_
_entity.id
_entity.type
_entity.pdbx_description
1 polymer ?
#
loop_
_entity_poly.entity_id
_entity_poly.type
_entity_poly.pdbx_seq_one_letter_code
_entity_poly.pdbx_strand_id
1 'polypeptide(L)'
;MLVSADKMHGFSSLKLRDFLLNFKQKGGGMIISIEDVWKKDHNKYRAIYAMAKDAERINLSRKDETEELAETDEKVTVLAMKRFKEGKVKYRIVNPDETES
;
A
#
# COMPACT_ATOMS: atom_id res chain seq x y z
N MET A 1 23.80 31.48 -18.50
CA MET A 1 23.51 30.17 -19.10
C MET A 1 22.27 29.61 -18.42
N LEU A 2 21.12 29.67 -19.10
CA LEU A 2 19.87 29.06 -18.66
C LEU A 2 19.87 27.62 -19.18
N VAL A 3 19.87 26.63 -18.29
CA VAL A 3 19.78 25.22 -18.68
C VAL A 3 18.32 24.92 -18.99
N SER A 4 18.04 24.70 -20.28
CA SER A 4 16.73 24.37 -20.83
C SER A 4 16.21 23.05 -20.26
N ALA A 5 14.93 23.05 -19.89
CA ALA A 5 14.21 21.93 -19.29
C ALA A 5 13.80 20.84 -20.31
N ASP A 6 14.69 20.50 -21.25
CA ASP A 6 14.44 19.49 -22.27
C ASP A 6 15.27 18.24 -21.99
N LYS A 7 14.69 17.32 -21.22
CA LYS A 7 14.88 15.86 -21.35
C LYS A 7 14.05 15.11 -20.31
N MET A 8 12.75 14.98 -20.56
CA MET A 8 11.95 13.84 -20.09
C MET A 8 11.21 13.25 -21.29
N HIS A 9 11.92 12.48 -22.10
CA HIS A 9 11.26 11.58 -23.04
C HIS A 9 10.75 10.36 -22.27
N GLY A 10 9.45 10.07 -22.39
CA GLY A 10 9.03 8.67 -22.45
C GLY A 10 7.79 8.20 -21.70
N PHE A 11 6.72 8.99 -21.59
CA PHE A 11 5.38 8.38 -21.46
C PHE A 11 4.34 9.25 -22.16
N SER A 12 3.82 8.80 -23.31
CA SER A 12 2.77 9.54 -24.01
C SER A 12 1.47 9.49 -23.20
N SER A 13 0.70 10.58 -23.22
CA SER A 13 -0.59 10.68 -22.52
C SER A 13 -1.58 9.58 -22.93
N LEU A 14 -1.49 9.11 -24.18
CA LEU A 14 -2.24 7.96 -24.70
C LEU A 14 -1.87 6.65 -23.99
N LYS A 15 -0.56 6.34 -23.86
CA LYS A 15 -0.09 5.13 -23.17
C LYS A 15 -0.45 5.12 -21.69
N LEU A 16 -0.50 6.28 -21.05
CA LEU A 16 -0.93 6.41 -19.66
C LEU A 16 -2.43 6.14 -19.50
N ARG A 17 -3.26 6.63 -20.43
CA ARG A 17 -4.70 6.36 -20.44
C ARG A 17 -4.99 4.88 -20.67
N ASP A 18 -4.32 4.26 -21.63
CA ASP A 18 -4.52 2.84 -21.94
C ASP A 18 -4.07 1.94 -20.79
N PHE A 19 -2.98 2.31 -20.11
CA PHE A 19 -2.55 1.64 -18.88
C PHE A 19 -3.61 1.77 -17.77
N LEU A 20 -4.12 2.97 -17.51
CA LEU A 20 -5.15 3.22 -16.49
C LEU A 20 -6.47 2.53 -16.84
N LEU A 21 -6.85 2.46 -18.12
CA LEU A 21 -8.03 1.74 -18.59
C LEU A 21 -7.90 0.23 -18.36
N ASN A 22 -6.75 -0.35 -18.75
CA ASN A 22 -6.46 -1.77 -18.54
C ASN A 22 -6.35 -2.11 -17.05
N PHE A 23 -5.84 -1.20 -16.23
CA PHE A 23 -5.78 -1.35 -14.78
C PHE A 23 -7.19 -1.37 -14.18
N LYS A 24 -8.05 -0.41 -14.56
CA LYS A 24 -9.44 -0.33 -14.09
C LYS A 24 -10.29 -1.54 -14.50
N GLN A 25 -10.08 -2.09 -15.70
CA GLN A 25 -10.80 -3.28 -16.19
C GLN A 25 -10.39 -4.59 -15.51
N LYS A 26 -9.12 -4.74 -15.11
CA LYS A 26 -8.62 -5.96 -14.43
C LYS A 26 -8.85 -5.99 -12.92
N GLY A 27 -9.83 -5.23 -12.42
CA GLY A 27 -10.05 -5.12 -10.98
C GLY A 27 -8.94 -4.33 -10.26
N GLY A 28 -8.29 -3.40 -10.96
CA GLY A 28 -7.37 -2.44 -10.35
C GLY A 28 -8.13 -1.57 -9.36
N GLY A 29 -8.25 -2.06 -8.13
CA GLY A 29 -8.90 -1.37 -7.05
C GLY A 29 -8.22 -0.03 -6.78
N MET A 30 -8.97 0.83 -6.08
CA MET A 30 -8.58 2.18 -5.65
C MET A 30 -7.06 2.37 -5.60
N ILE A 31 -6.53 3.24 -6.48
CA ILE A 31 -5.13 3.63 -6.44
C ILE A 31 -4.91 4.35 -5.10
N ILE A 32 -4.20 3.70 -4.18
CA ILE A 32 -3.73 4.34 -2.96
C ILE A 32 -2.32 4.81 -3.22
N SER A 33 -2.16 6.12 -3.17
CA SER A 33 -0.85 6.73 -3.22
C SER A 33 -0.20 6.68 -1.83
N ILE A 34 1.12 6.68 -1.78
CA ILE A 34 1.83 6.67 -0.50
C ILE A 34 1.59 7.98 0.29
N GLU A 35 1.26 9.06 -0.41
CA GLU A 35 0.88 10.35 0.18
C GLU A 35 -0.41 10.24 1.00
N ASP A 36 -1.39 9.44 0.56
CA ASP A 36 -2.61 9.19 1.33
C ASP A 36 -2.32 8.46 2.66
N VAL A 37 -1.30 7.60 2.67
CA VAL A 37 -0.84 6.90 3.87
C VAL A 37 -0.14 7.87 4.82
N TRP A 38 0.72 8.75 4.31
CA TRP A 38 1.47 9.72 5.11
C TRP A 38 0.58 10.78 5.76
N LYS A 39 -0.59 11.09 5.19
CA LYS A 39 -1.58 11.97 5.84
C LYS A 39 -2.13 11.37 7.14
N LYS A 40 -2.08 10.05 7.29
CA LYS A 40 -2.69 9.33 8.42
C LYS A 40 -1.74 9.07 9.58
N ASP A 41 -0.44 9.01 9.31
CA ASP A 41 0.58 8.84 10.34
C ASP A 41 1.79 9.73 10.04
N HIS A 42 2.13 10.60 11.00
CA HIS A 42 3.29 11.50 10.90
C HIS A 42 4.64 10.76 10.89
N ASN A 43 4.69 9.52 11.40
CA ASN A 43 5.87 8.68 11.34
C ASN A 43 5.77 7.67 10.19
N LYS A 44 6.47 7.98 9.10
CA LYS A 44 6.48 7.17 7.87
C LYS A 44 7.00 5.75 8.09
N TYR A 45 8.02 5.58 8.94
CA TYR A 45 8.61 4.27 9.22
C TYR A 45 7.66 3.38 10.01
N ARG A 46 6.95 3.98 10.98
CA ARG A 46 5.92 3.29 11.75
C ARG A 46 4.76 2.83 10.87
N ALA A 47 4.30 3.68 9.95
CA ALA A 47 3.27 3.31 8.98
C ALA A 47 3.72 2.13 8.11
N ILE A 48 4.97 2.16 7.60
CA ILE A 48 5.54 1.06 6.82
C ILE A 48 5.57 -0.24 7.63
N TYR A 49 6.05 -0.18 8.87
CA TYR A 49 6.11 -1.35 9.75
C TYR A 49 4.72 -1.94 10.01
N ALA A 50 3.75 -1.09 10.34
CA ALA A 50 2.37 -1.51 10.59
C ALA A 50 1.74 -2.17 9.35
N MET A 51 1.93 -1.58 8.17
CA MET A 51 1.44 -2.14 6.91
C MET A 51 2.13 -3.47 6.56
N ALA A 52 3.45 -3.58 6.79
CA ALA A 52 4.18 -4.83 6.54
C ALA A 52 3.66 -5.96 7.44
N LYS A 53 3.39 -5.67 8.71
CA LYS A 53 2.82 -6.64 9.65
C LYS A 53 1.38 -7.04 9.30
N ASP A 54 0.54 -6.12 8.86
CA ASP A 54 -0.79 -6.48 8.39
C ASP A 54 -0.74 -7.30 7.09
N ALA A 55 0.17 -6.98 6.16
CA ALA A 55 0.35 -7.76 4.94
C ALA A 55 0.81 -9.20 5.23
N GLU A 56 1.73 -9.37 6.20
CA GLU A 56 2.15 -10.68 6.70
C GLU A 56 0.96 -11.46 7.26
N ARG A 57 0.14 -10.82 8.11
CA ARG A 57 -1.07 -11.41 8.70
C ARG A 57 -2.07 -11.87 7.62
N ILE A 58 -2.38 -11.02 6.64
CA ILE A 58 -3.27 -11.35 5.52
C ILE A 58 -2.72 -12.54 4.73
N ASN A 59 -1.41 -12.54 4.45
CA ASN A 59 -0.78 -13.62 3.69
C ASN A 59 -0.87 -14.98 4.42
N LEU A 60 -0.78 -14.97 5.75
CA LEU A 60 -1.00 -16.17 6.57
C LEU A 60 -2.47 -16.59 6.55
N SER A 61 -3.41 -15.66 6.77
CA SER A 61 -4.85 -15.96 6.75
C SER A 61 -5.34 -16.50 5.40
N ARG A 62 -4.71 -16.10 4.29
CA ARG A 62 -4.98 -16.68 2.95
C ARG A 62 -4.55 -18.14 2.83
N LYS A 63 -3.45 -18.52 3.48
CA LYS A 63 -2.99 -19.91 3.50
C LYS A 63 -3.89 -20.80 4.34
N ASP A 64 -4.45 -20.22 5.40
CA ASP A 64 -5.32 -20.93 6.35
C ASP A 64 -6.81 -20.87 5.94
N GLU A 65 -7.15 -20.20 4.82
CA GLU A 65 -8.53 -19.98 4.33
C GLU A 65 -9.49 -19.35 5.36
N THR A 66 -8.96 -18.64 6.36
CA THR A 66 -9.72 -18.17 7.53
C THR A 66 -10.31 -16.76 7.40
N GLU A 67 -9.88 -15.97 6.40
CA GLU A 67 -10.39 -14.61 6.16
C GLU A 67 -11.08 -14.48 4.79
N GLU A 68 -12.20 -13.72 4.74
CA GLU A 68 -12.88 -13.28 3.50
C GLU A 68 -11.94 -12.57 2.49
N LEU A 69 -10.75 -12.13 2.92
CA LEU A 69 -9.73 -11.51 2.05
C LEU A 69 -8.99 -12.52 1.14
N ALA A 70 -9.30 -13.82 1.25
CA ALA A 70 -8.78 -14.87 0.39
C ALA A 70 -9.34 -14.81 -1.04
N GLU A 71 -10.49 -14.18 -1.25
CA GLU A 71 -11.16 -14.18 -2.56
C GLU A 71 -10.67 -13.09 -3.53
N THR A 72 -9.74 -12.22 -3.11
CA THR A 72 -9.25 -11.13 -3.97
C THR A 72 -7.91 -11.48 -4.62
N ASP A 73 -7.76 -11.28 -5.93
CA ASP A 73 -6.48 -11.40 -6.66
C ASP A 73 -5.46 -10.28 -6.33
N GLU A 74 -5.83 -9.32 -5.49
CA GLU A 74 -4.93 -8.22 -5.13
C GLU A 74 -3.73 -8.70 -4.28
N LYS A 75 -2.57 -8.06 -4.50
CA LYS A 75 -1.37 -8.26 -3.70
C LYS A 75 -1.64 -7.86 -2.25
N VAL A 76 -1.18 -8.68 -1.30
CA VAL A 76 -1.36 -8.46 0.15
C VAL A 76 -0.84 -7.10 0.63
N THR A 77 0.20 -6.57 -0.01
CA THR A 77 0.75 -5.24 0.31
C THR A 77 -0.21 -4.11 -0.07
N VAL A 78 -0.94 -4.25 -1.18
CA VAL A 78 -1.96 -3.28 -1.62
C VAL A 78 -3.16 -3.32 -0.68
N LEU A 79 -3.59 -4.52 -0.27
CA LEU A 79 -4.66 -4.68 0.73
C LEU A 79 -4.29 -4.04 2.08
N ALA A 80 -3.07 -4.25 2.56
CA ALA A 80 -2.59 -3.63 3.79
C ALA A 80 -2.58 -2.11 3.71
N MET A 81 -2.18 -1.53 2.57
CA MET A 81 -2.28 -0.08 2.33
C MET A 81 -3.73 0.43 2.38
N LYS A 82 -4.68 -0.30 1.79
CA LYS A 82 -6.12 0.01 1.87
C LYS A 82 -6.64 -0.01 3.30
N ARG A 83 -6.36 -1.10 4.02
CA ARG A 83 -6.77 -1.27 5.41
C ARG A 83 -6.14 -0.19 6.31
N PHE A 84 -4.89 0.20 6.05
CA PHE A 84 -4.23 1.27 6.79
C PHE A 84 -4.91 2.61 6.54
N LYS A 85 -5.13 2.98 5.28
CA LYS A 85 -5.89 4.19 4.89
C LYS A 85 -7.28 4.22 5.51
N GLU A 86 -7.96 3.08 5.64
CA GLU A 86 -9.26 2.94 6.29
C GLU A 86 -9.19 2.93 7.82
N GLY A 87 -8.01 2.70 8.41
CA GLY A 87 -7.80 2.71 9.87
C GLY A 87 -8.10 1.37 10.53
N LYS A 88 -8.14 0.31 9.72
CA LYS A 88 -8.38 -1.08 10.15
C LYS A 88 -7.10 -1.79 10.60
N VAL A 89 -5.93 -1.21 10.34
CA VAL A 89 -4.65 -1.74 10.79
C VAL A 89 -4.41 -1.32 12.24
N LYS A 90 -4.47 -2.29 13.15
CA LYS A 90 -4.10 -2.10 14.56
C LYS A 90 -2.66 -2.56 14.76
N TYR A 91 -1.86 -1.72 15.39
CA TYR A 91 -0.50 -2.08 15.80
C TYR A 91 -0.22 -1.51 17.18
N ARG A 92 0.59 -2.22 17.95
CA ARG A 92 1.15 -1.75 19.23
C ARG A 92 2.67 -1.74 19.06
N ILE A 93 3.30 -0.61 19.39
CA ILE A 93 4.75 -0.58 19.57
C ILE A 93 4.97 -1.10 20.99
N VAL A 94 5.56 -2.29 21.10
CA VAL A 94 6.08 -2.77 22.38
C VAL A 94 7.48 -2.18 22.48
N ASN A 95 7.69 -1.28 23.44
CA ASN A 95 9.05 -0.87 23.75
C ASN A 95 9.77 -2.09 24.33
N PRO A 96 10.98 -2.43 23.86
CA PRO A 96 11.72 -3.57 24.38
C PRO A 96 11.95 -3.47 25.90
N ASP A 97 12.00 -2.25 26.43
CA ASP A 97 12.13 -1.95 27.86
C ASP A 97 10.89 -2.36 28.71
N GLU A 98 9.74 -2.64 28.09
CA GLU A 98 8.50 -3.05 28.77
C GLU A 98 8.32 -4.57 28.83
N THR A 99 9.22 -5.34 28.22
CA THR A 99 9.12 -6.82 28.11
C THR A 99 9.95 -7.59 29.14
N GLU A 100 10.69 -6.91 30.01
CA GLU A 100 11.54 -7.51 31.05
C GLU A 100 11.09 -7.14 32.49
N SER A 101 9.80 -7.25 32.80
CA SER A 101 9.29 -7.14 34.18
C SER A 101 8.46 -8.33 34.59
#